data_AF-A0A7Y8F7D2-F1
#
_entry.id   AF-A0A7Y8F7D2-F1
#
_cell.length_a   1.000
_cell.length_b   1.000
_cell.length_c   1.000
_cell.angle_alpha   90.00
_cell.angle_beta   90.00
_cell.angle_gamma   90.00
#
_symmetry.space_group_name_H-M   'P 1'
#
loop_
_entity.id
_entity.type
_entity.pdbx_description
1 polymer ?
#
loop_
_entity_poly.entity_id
_entity_poly.type
_entity_poly.pdbx_seq_one_letter_code
_entity_poly.pdbx_strand_id
1 'polypeptide(L)' 'MVATGGVAPYLYLWQRLNGSTNIIAGNATAATTEFGWTGAWSGPPRLSTWRCRVTDAASTVIYTSTIKVSINPSA' A
#
# COMPACT_ATOMS: atom_id res chain seq x y z
N MET A 1 17.91 -5.49 26.81
CA MET A 1 17.58 -6.38 25.68
C MET A 1 17.09 -5.50 24.54
N VAL A 2 17.75 -5.52 23.39
CA VAL A 2 17.32 -4.72 22.25
C VAL A 2 16.51 -5.63 21.32
N ALA A 3 15.19 -5.49 21.35
CA ALA A 3 14.36 -5.89 20.22
C ALA A 3 14.26 -4.67 19.29
N THR A 4 15.35 -4.35 18.59
CA THR A 4 15.29 -3.52 17.37
C THR A 4 14.65 -4.40 16.31
N GLY A 5 13.33 -4.22 16.12
CA GLY A 5 12.44 -5.23 15.57
C GLY A 5 12.82 -5.85 14.22
N GLY A 6 12.33 -7.08 14.02
CA GLY A 6 12.36 -7.86 12.78
C GLY A 6 13.76 -8.26 12.26
N VAL A 7 13.88 -9.42 11.63
CA VAL A 7 15.16 -9.87 11.03
C VAL A 7 15.24 -9.44 9.57
N ALA A 8 16.14 -8.53 9.22
CA ALA A 8 16.39 -8.18 7.82
C ALA A 8 16.93 -9.40 7.01
N PRO A 9 16.67 -9.49 5.68
CA PRO A 9 15.93 -8.55 4.85
C PRO A 9 14.41 -8.55 5.09
N TYR A 10 13.75 -7.46 4.69
CA TYR A 10 12.29 -7.32 4.73
C TYR A 10 11.69 -7.40 3.33
N LEU A 11 10.60 -8.15 3.21
CA LEU A 11 9.74 -8.20 2.04
C LEU A 11 8.49 -7.37 2.29
N TYR A 12 8.16 -6.49 1.35
CA TYR A 12 6.98 -5.64 1.42
C TYR A 12 5.93 -6.10 0.41
N LEU A 13 4.66 -5.91 0.76
CA LEU A 13 3.55 -6.12 -0.13
C LEU A 13 2.43 -5.12 0.19
N TRP A 14 2.22 -4.14 -0.69
CA TRP A 14 1.10 -3.23 -0.63
C TRP A 14 -0.18 -3.93 -1.07
N GLN A 15 -1.14 -4.01 -0.15
CA GLN A 15 -2.41 -4.67 -0.34
C GLN A 15 -3.54 -3.66 -0.28
N ARG A 16 -4.42 -3.72 -1.28
CA ARG A 16 -5.69 -3.01 -1.25
C ARG A 16 -6.70 -3.81 -0.45
N LEU A 17 -7.33 -3.16 0.51
CA LEU A 17 -8.36 -3.76 1.35
C LEU A 17 -9.76 -3.50 0.81
N ASN A 18 -10.01 -2.29 0.29
CA ASN A 18 -11.30 -1.89 -0.25
C ASN A 18 -11.15 -0.68 -1.20
N GLY A 19 -12.22 -0.37 -1.93
CA GLY A 19 -12.37 0.78 -2.81
C GLY A 19 -12.07 0.48 -4.27
N SER A 20 -11.87 1.55 -5.05
CA SER A 20 -11.65 1.48 -6.50
C SER A 20 -10.47 0.58 -6.83
N THR A 21 -10.63 -0.33 -7.80
CA THR A 21 -9.58 -1.21 -8.36
C THR A 21 -8.62 -0.47 -9.29
N ASN A 22 -8.99 0.72 -9.75
CA ASN A 22 -8.20 1.54 -10.66
C ASN A 22 -7.05 2.28 -9.98
N ILE A 23 -7.08 2.45 -8.65
CA ILE A 23 -5.92 3.00 -7.92
C ILE A 23 -4.82 1.93 -7.88
N ILE A 24 -3.56 2.23 -8.07
CA ILE A 24 -2.48 1.24 -8.04
C ILE A 24 -1.32 1.75 -7.21
N ALA A 25 -0.64 0.84 -6.50
CA ALA A 25 0.67 1.13 -5.94
C ALA A 25 1.71 1.06 -7.07
N GLY A 26 2.47 2.13 -7.30
CA GLY A 26 3.48 2.18 -8.36
C GLY A 26 4.58 1.14 -8.15
N ASN A 27 4.98 0.92 -6.90
CA ASN A 27 5.82 -0.20 -6.51
C ASN A 27 5.19 -0.96 -5.35
N ALA A 28 4.54 -2.09 -5.63
CA ALA A 28 3.82 -2.85 -4.61
C ALA A 28 4.74 -3.63 -3.64
N THR A 29 6.04 -3.77 -3.95
CA THR A 29 6.97 -4.58 -3.16
C THR A 29 8.09 -3.78 -2.48
N ALA A 30 8.03 -2.45 -2.55
CA ALA A 30 8.94 -1.56 -1.84
C ALA A 30 8.38 -1.07 -0.50
N ALA A 31 9.29 -0.66 0.38
CA ALA A 31 8.96 -0.06 1.68
C ALA A 31 8.09 1.21 1.54
N THR A 32 8.28 1.95 0.46
CA THR A 32 7.51 3.14 0.09
C THR A 32 6.95 2.99 -1.31
N THR A 33 5.79 3.58 -1.56
CA THR A 33 5.14 3.55 -2.87
C THR A 33 4.35 4.82 -3.10
N GLU A 34 4.22 5.21 -4.36
CA GLU A 34 3.30 6.26 -4.78
C GLU A 34 2.02 5.61 -5.30
N PHE A 35 0.87 6.19 -4.98
CA PHE A 35 -0.40 5.70 -5.49
C PHE A 35 -0.79 6.48 -6.74
N GLY A 36 -0.95 5.76 -7.85
CA GLY A 36 -1.46 6.28 -9.10
C GLY A 36 -2.87 5.75 -9.38
N TRP A 37 -3.44 6.18 -10.49
CA TRP A 37 -4.69 5.63 -11.00
C TRP A 37 -4.56 5.33 -12.49
N THR A 38 -5.17 4.23 -12.93
CA THR A 38 -5.18 3.79 -14.33
C THR A 38 -6.62 3.71 -14.83
N GLY A 39 -6.92 4.50 -15.87
CA GLY A 39 -8.23 4.49 -16.53
C GLY A 39 -8.53 5.78 -17.28
N ALA A 40 -9.76 5.90 -17.75
CA ALA A 40 -10.34 7.16 -18.21
C ALA A 40 -11.18 7.78 -17.09
N TRP A 41 -11.07 9.11 -16.91
CA TRP A 41 -11.72 9.74 -15.76
C TRP A 41 -13.20 9.87 -16.05
N SER A 42 -14.04 9.34 -15.16
CA SER A 42 -15.48 9.54 -15.23
C SER A 42 -16.09 9.60 -13.84
N GLY A 43 -16.83 10.67 -13.56
CA GLY A 43 -17.55 10.82 -12.29
C GLY A 43 -16.65 11.13 -11.08
N PRO A 44 -17.01 10.65 -9.88
CA PRO A 44 -16.49 11.16 -8.61
C PRO A 44 -15.03 10.75 -8.33
N PRO A 45 -14.39 11.37 -7.31
CA PRO A 45 -13.09 10.96 -6.82
C PRO A 45 -12.99 9.46 -6.58
N ARG A 46 -11.82 8.89 -6.87
CA ARG A 46 -11.53 7.48 -6.62
C ARG A 46 -10.93 7.35 -5.23
N LEU A 47 -11.55 6.48 -4.43
CA LEU A 47 -11.15 6.20 -3.06
C LEU A 47 -10.71 4.75 -2.95
N SER A 48 -9.63 4.50 -2.22
CA SER A 48 -9.21 3.15 -1.87
C SER A 48 -8.49 3.12 -0.54
N THR A 49 -8.52 1.96 0.11
CA THR A 49 -7.94 1.73 1.42
C THR A 49 -6.84 0.69 1.31
N TRP A 50 -5.66 0.98 1.84
CA TRP A 50 -4.45 0.17 1.66
C TRP A 50 -3.73 -0.10 2.98
N ARG A 51 -2.94 -1.17 3.00
CA ARG A 51 -1.95 -1.46 4.03
C ARG A 51 -0.71 -2.09 3.39
N CYS A 52 0.44 -1.97 4.03
CA CYS A 52 1.62 -2.73 3.66
C CYS A 52 1.76 -3.94 4.59
N ARG A 53 1.96 -5.12 4.01
CA ARG A 53 2.41 -6.31 4.72
C ARG A 53 3.93 -6.34 4.68
N VAL A 54 4.55 -6.38 5.84
CA VAL A 54 6.00 -6.54 5.99
C VAL A 54 6.25 -7.96 6.47
N THR A 55 7.12 -8.69 5.77
CA THR A 55 7.57 -10.02 6.16
C THR A 55 9.07 -9.97 6.38
N ASP A 56 9.57 -10.42 7.52
CA ASP A 56 11.00 -10.46 7.81
C ASP A 56 11.62 -11.81 7.39
N ALA A 57 12.95 -11.92 7.47
CA ALA A 57 13.67 -13.13 7.09
C ALA A 57 13.38 -14.34 7.99
N ALA A 58 12.88 -14.10 9.21
CA ALA A 58 12.38 -15.13 10.11
C ALA A 58 10.91 -15.52 9.79
N SER A 59 10.37 -15.04 8.66
CA SER A 59 8.99 -15.26 8.21
C SER A 59 7.92 -14.63 9.12
N THR A 60 8.30 -13.71 10.00
CA THR A 60 7.35 -12.94 10.82
C THR A 60 6.61 -11.97 9.92
N VAL A 61 5.29 -11.95 10.00
CA VAL A 61 4.43 -11.08 9.21
C VAL A 61 3.77 -10.03 10.10
N ILE A 62 3.92 -8.76 9.73
CA ILE A 62 3.27 -7.63 10.37
C ILE A 62 2.59 -6.77 9.30
N TYR A 63 1.49 -6.11 9.67
CA TYR A 63 0.81 -5.14 8.80
C TYR A 63 0.98 -3.74 9.36
N THR A 64 1.20 -2.77 8.47
CA THR A 64 1.13 -1.36 8.84
C THR A 64 -0.31 -0.97 9.19
N SER A 65 -0.46 0.21 9.79
CA SER A 65 -1.76 0.87 9.85
C SER A 65 -2.37 1.02 8.46
N THR A 66 -3.69 1.01 8.43
CA THR A 66 -4.47 1.18 7.21
C THR A 66 -4.53 2.66 6.83
N ILE A 67 -4.26 2.96 5.56
CA ILE A 67 -4.31 4.30 4.99
C ILE A 67 -5.44 4.42 3.96
N LYS A 68 -6.00 5.62 3.82
CA LYS A 68 -6.99 5.96 2.79
C LYS A 68 -6.31 6.81 1.71
N VAL A 69 -6.48 6.41 0.46
CA VAL A 69 -5.98 7.11 -0.72
C VAL A 69 -7.19 7.69 -1.46
N SER A 70 -7.13 9.00 -1.72
CA SER A 70 -8.11 9.71 -2.54
C SER A 70 -7.40 10.34 -3.72
N ILE A 71 -7.81 9.99 -4.93
CA ILE A 71 -7.38 10.64 -6.16
C ILE A 71 -8.59 11.42 -6.68
N ASN A 72 -8.39 12.70 -6.97
CA ASN A 72 -9.42 13.61 -7.47
C ASN A 72 -9.26 13.78 -9.00
N PRO A 73 -10.33 14.16 -9.71
CA PRO A 73 -10.19 14.57 -11.10
C PRO A 73 -9.25 15.77 -11.17
N SER A 74 -8.48 15.90 -12.24
CA SER A 74 -7.98 17.22 -12.62
C SER A 74 -9.18 18.13 -12.81
N ALA A 75 -9.23 19.23 -12.05
CA ALA A 75 -10.28 20.25 -12.16
C ALA A 75 -10.38 20.81 -13.58
#